data_AF-A0A7C5RL73-F1
#
_entry.id   AF-A0A7C5RL73-F1
#
_cell.length_a   1.000
_cell.length_b   1.000
_cell.length_c   1.000
_cell.angle_alpha   90.00
_cell.angle_beta   90.00
_cell.angle_gamma   90.00
#
_symmetry.space_group_name_H-M   'P 1'
#
loop_
_entity.id
_entity.type
_entity.pdbx_description
1 polymer ?
#
loop_
_entity_poly.entity_id
_entity_poly.type
_entity_poly.pdbx_seq_one_letter_code
_entity_poly.pdbx_strand_id
1 'polypeptide(L)'
;MTRDMVSFQALGLKWEHGTSGERNRIERWFRTMKARTRRFFNNFPVRKKPIFKIKLFIKLFVLWYNFIRPHQTLKRPPATPIT
;
A
#
# COMPACT_ATOMS: atom_id res chain seq x y z
N MET A 1 1.26 17.53 -16.84
CA MET A 1 0.76 17.93 -15.49
C MET A 1 -0.66 18.50 -15.50
N THR A 2 -1.18 19.01 -16.62
CA THR A 2 -2.48 19.72 -16.68
C THR A 2 -3.73 18.83 -16.71
N ARG A 3 -3.64 17.58 -17.19
CA ARG A 3 -4.80 16.69 -17.36
C ARG A 3 -5.37 16.14 -16.05
N ASP A 4 -4.52 15.86 -15.08
CA ASP A 4 -4.93 15.25 -13.81
C ASP A 4 -5.66 16.26 -12.92
N MET A 5 -5.25 17.53 -12.95
CA MET A 5 -5.88 18.61 -12.17
C MET A 5 -7.35 18.83 -12.55
N VAL A 6 -7.67 18.80 -13.85
CA VAL A 6 -9.05 18.92 -14.35
C VAL A 6 -9.93 17.77 -13.84
N SER A 7 -9.37 16.56 -13.78
CA SER A 7 -10.09 15.36 -13.35
C SER A 7 -10.38 15.39 -11.84
N PHE A 8 -9.44 15.86 -11.01
CA PHE A 8 -9.66 16.00 -9.57
C PHE A 8 -10.64 17.12 -9.23
N GLN A 9 -10.60 18.22 -9.98
CA GLN A 9 -11.52 19.34 -9.81
C GLN A 9 -12.96 18.95 -10.17
N ALA A 10 -13.15 18.14 -11.22
CA ALA A 10 -14.46 17.56 -11.56
C ALA A 10 -15.01 16.63 -10.47
N LEU A 11 -14.13 15.97 -9.72
CA LEU A 11 -14.50 15.13 -8.58
C LEU A 11 -14.60 15.90 -7.24
N GLY A 12 -14.37 17.21 -7.23
CA GLY A 12 -14.39 18.04 -6.02
C GLY A 12 -13.27 17.72 -5.02
N LEU A 13 -12.20 17.05 -5.45
CA LEU A 13 -11.11 16.61 -4.58
C LEU A 13 -10.04 17.69 -4.49
N LYS A 14 -9.65 18.04 -3.25
CA LYS A 14 -8.49 18.90 -3.01
C LYS A 14 -7.22 18.13 -3.35
N TRP A 15 -6.37 18.73 -4.18
CA TRP A 15 -5.08 18.17 -4.57
C TRP A 15 -3.95 18.97 -3.93
N GLU A 16 -3.01 18.29 -3.29
CA GLU A 16 -1.81 18.87 -2.72
C GLU A 16 -0.57 18.17 -3.30
N HIS A 17 0.39 18.94 -3.80
CA HIS A 17 1.67 18.42 -4.28
C HIS A 17 2.70 18.42 -3.16
N GLY A 18 2.91 17.26 -2.53
CA GLY A 18 4.00 17.07 -1.58
C GLY A 18 5.22 16.45 -2.25
N THR A 19 6.21 17.25 -2.64
CA THR A 19 7.48 16.75 -3.21
C THR A 19 8.45 16.28 -2.10
N SER A 20 8.33 16.85 -0.89
CA SER A 20 9.14 16.53 0.28
C SER A 20 8.50 17.17 1.52
N GLY A 21 8.21 16.37 2.56
CA GLY A 21 7.46 16.81 3.75
C GLY A 21 7.13 15.66 4.70
N GLU A 22 5.94 15.69 5.33
CA GLU A 22 5.45 14.59 6.17
C GLU A 22 5.62 13.22 5.52
N ARG A 23 5.92 12.20 6.33
CA ARG A 23 6.18 10.84 5.83
C ARG A 23 4.97 10.32 5.06
N ASN A 24 5.12 10.20 3.74
CA ASN A 24 4.09 9.66 2.86
C ASN A 24 3.72 8.23 3.31
N ARG A 25 2.45 8.08 3.74
CA ARG A 25 1.93 6.80 4.23
C ARG A 25 1.94 5.72 3.14
N ILE A 26 1.75 6.13 1.88
CA ILE A 26 1.81 5.25 0.70
C ILE A 26 3.23 4.70 0.54
N GLU A 27 4.24 5.57 0.61
CA GLU A 27 5.64 5.14 0.52
C GLU A 27 6.03 4.20 1.66
N ARG A 28 5.59 4.51 2.89
CA ARG A 28 5.80 3.63 4.05
C ARG A 28 5.15 2.25 3.86
N TRP A 29 3.95 2.22 3.27
CA TRP A 29 3.26 0.98 2.92
C TRP A 29 4.07 0.16 1.91
N PHE A 30 4.52 0.78 0.82
CA PHE A 30 5.36 0.12 -0.19
C PHE A 30 6.71 -0.36 0.38
N ARG A 31 7.32 0.43 1.28
CA ARG A 31 8.54 0.01 1.99
C ARG A 31 8.33 -1.26 2.80
N THR A 32 7.19 -1.38 3.48
CA THR A 32 6.83 -2.58 4.25
C THR A 32 6.62 -3.79 3.34
N MET A 33 5.95 -3.58 2.20
CA MET A 33 5.75 -4.62 1.19
C MET A 33 7.07 -5.12 0.62
N LYS A 34 7.96 -4.21 0.20
CA LYS A 34 9.30 -4.54 -0.32
C LYS A 34 10.16 -5.31 0.70
N ALA A 35 10.13 -4.91 1.97
CA ALA A 35 10.85 -5.62 3.02
C ALA A 35 10.35 -7.07 3.19
N ARG A 36 9.05 -7.30 2.99
CA ARG A 36 8.46 -8.65 3.06
C ARG A 36 8.79 -9.50 1.84
N THR A 37 8.82 -8.93 0.64
CA THR A 37 9.24 -9.67 -0.57
C THR A 37 10.72 -10.04 -0.53
N ARG A 38 11.55 -9.21 0.10
CA ARG A 38 12.99 -9.48 0.29
C ARG A 38 13.24 -10.79 1.06
N ARG A 39 12.33 -11.19 1.95
CA ARG A 39 12.43 -12.47 2.70
C ARG A 39 12.32 -13.69 1.79
N PHE A 40 11.69 -13.54 0.62
CA PHE A 40 11.63 -14.57 -0.42
C PHE A 40 12.75 -14.42 -1.45
N PHE A 41 13.78 -13.61 -1.18
CA PHE A 41 14.78 -13.18 -2.18
C PHE A 41 14.14 -12.57 -3.43
N ASN A 42 12.93 -12.00 -3.31
CA ASN A 42 12.08 -11.59 -4.42
C ASN A 42 11.78 -12.72 -5.44
N ASN A 43 12.02 -13.98 -5.07
CA ASN A 43 11.78 -15.15 -5.89
C ASN A 43 10.31 -15.56 -5.77
N PHE A 44 9.45 -14.87 -6.50
CA PHE A 44 8.08 -15.32 -6.68
C PHE A 44 8.05 -16.55 -7.58
N PRO A 45 7.26 -17.60 -7.25
CA PRO A 45 7.13 -18.78 -8.09
C PRO A 45 6.31 -18.47 -9.35
N VAL A 46 6.88 -17.69 -10.28
CA VAL A 46 6.21 -17.14 -11.47
C VAL A 46 6.11 -18.10 -12.64
N ARG A 47 6.80 -19.26 -12.59
CA ARG A 47 6.86 -20.25 -13.68
C ARG A 47 5.48 -20.73 -14.19
N LYS A 48 4.45 -20.72 -13.34
CA LYS A 48 3.06 -21.05 -13.71
C LYS A 48 2.12 -19.99 -13.13
N LYS A 49 1.21 -19.46 -13.96
CA LYS A 49 0.17 -18.48 -13.59
C LYS A 49 0.73 -17.26 -12.80
N PRO A 50 1.69 -16.50 -13.34
CA PRO A 50 2.37 -15.42 -12.63
C PRO A 50 1.41 -14.33 -12.12
N ILE A 51 0.49 -13.86 -12.96
CA ILE A 51 -0.47 -12.80 -12.63
C ILE A 51 -1.36 -13.21 -11.46
N PHE A 52 -1.87 -14.45 -11.47
CA PHE A 52 -2.72 -14.95 -10.39
C PHE A 52 -1.99 -14.97 -9.05
N LYS A 53 -0.73 -15.46 -9.04
CA LYS A 53 0.07 -15.54 -7.83
C LYS A 53 0.44 -14.17 -7.27
N ILE A 54 0.77 -13.21 -8.15
CA ILE A 54 1.03 -11.82 -7.75
C ILE A 54 -0.25 -11.20 -7.17
N LYS A 55 -1.41 -11.38 -7.84
CA LYS A 55 -2.70 -10.91 -7.31
C LYS A 55 -3.01 -11.53 -5.94
N LEU A 56 -2.80 -12.83 -5.78
CA LEU A 56 -3.01 -13.53 -4.52
C LEU A 56 -2.08 -12.99 -3.42
N PHE A 57 -0.80 -12.80 -3.73
CA PHE A 57 0.15 -12.20 -2.79
C PHE A 57 -0.29 -10.79 -2.35
N ILE A 58 -0.67 -9.93 -3.30
CA ILE A 58 -1.13 -8.57 -2.98
C ILE A 58 -2.37 -8.63 -2.08
N LYS A 59 -3.36 -9.49 -2.39
CA LYS A 59 -4.55 -9.67 -1.56
C LYS A 59 -4.20 -10.13 -0.14
N LEU A 60 -3.33 -11.13 0.00
CA LEU A 60 -2.87 -11.62 1.29
C LEU A 60 -2.08 -10.55 2.06
N PHE A 61 -1.25 -9.77 1.36
CA PHE A 61 -0.50 -8.68 1.95
C PHE A 61 -1.43 -7.58 2.49
N VAL A 62 -2.45 -7.19 1.72
CA VAL A 62 -3.46 -6.20 2.14
C VAL A 62 -4.25 -6.71 3.35
N LEU A 63 -4.69 -7.97 3.34
CA LEU A 63 -5.37 -8.60 4.48
C LEU A 63 -4.50 -8.54 5.74
N TRP A 64 -3.27 -9.01 5.62
CA TRP A 64 -2.33 -9.04 6.73
C TRP A 64 -2.01 -7.62 7.25
N TYR A 65 -1.75 -6.67 6.36
CA TYR A 65 -1.36 -5.31 6.72
C TYR A 65 -2.49 -4.58 7.45
N ASN A 66 -3.73 -4.74 6.99
CA ASN A 66 -4.88 -3.99 7.51
C ASN A 66 -5.52 -4.62 8.75
N PHE A 67 -5.59 -5.95 8.82
CA PHE A 67 -6.42 -6.65 9.81
C PHE A 67 -5.63 -7.48 10.83
N ILE A 68 -4.42 -7.93 10.50
CA ILE A 68 -3.67 -8.86 11.37
C ILE A 68 -2.50 -8.14 12.05
N ARG A 69 -1.77 -7.31 11.31
CA ARG A 69 -0.57 -6.65 11.83
C ARG A 69 -0.94 -5.55 12.82
N PRO A 70 -0.52 -5.63 14.10
CA PRO A 70 -0.60 -4.48 14.99
C PRO A 70 0.35 -3.39 14.49
N HIS A 71 -0.16 -2.18 14.28
CA HIS A 71 0.66 -1.05 13.91
C HIS A 71 1.47 -0.56 15.10
N GLN A 72 2.78 -0.32 14.93
CA GLN A 72 3.68 0.05 16.03
C GLN A 72 3.17 1.24 16.86
N THR A 73 2.59 2.25 16.21
CA THR A 73 2.03 3.42 16.89
C THR A 73 0.62 3.17 17.43
N LEU A 74 -0.22 2.42 16.72
CA LEU A 74 -1.64 2.27 17.12
C LEU A 74 -1.83 1.12 18.12
N LYS A 75 -0.86 0.22 18.25
CA LYS A 75 -0.92 -1.05 18.99
C LYS A 75 -2.05 -1.99 18.57
N ARG A 76 -2.71 -1.70 17.44
CA ARG A 76 -3.84 -2.44 16.86
C ARG A 76 -3.77 -2.45 15.33
N PRO A 77 -4.55 -3.30 14.65
CA PRO A 77 -4.59 -3.32 13.19
C PRO A 77 -5.12 -2.01 12.60
N PRO A 78 -4.55 -1.51 11.49
CA PRO A 78 -4.95 -0.23 10.89
C PRO A 78 -6.43 -0.09 10.54
N ALA A 79 -7.12 -1.18 10.20
CA ALA A 79 -8.53 -1.15 9.81
C ALA A 79 -9.51 -1.20 11.00
N THR A 80 -9.01 -1.26 12.24
CA THR A 80 -9.89 -1.24 13.41
C THR A 80 -10.46 0.17 13.66
N PRO A 81 -11.77 0.31 13.92
CA PRO A 81 -12.36 1.60 14.26
C PRO A 81 -11.68 2.25 15.46
N ILE A 82 -11.58 3.57 15.47
CA ILE A 82 -11.14 4.33 16.65
C ILE A 82 -12.39 4.45 17.54
N THR A 83 -12.53 3.55 18.51
CA THR A 83 -13.45 3.72 19.66
C THR A 83 -12.89 4.76 20.61
#